data_AF-G3NUT1-F1
#
_entry.id   AF-G3NUT1-F1
#
_cell.length_a   1.000
_cell.length_b   1.000
_cell.length_c   1.000
_cell.angle_alpha   90.00
_cell.angle_beta   90.00
_cell.angle_gamma   90.00
#
_symmetry.space_group_name_H-M   'P 1'
#
loop_
_entity.id
_entity.type
_entity.pdbx_description
1 polymer ?
#
loop_
_entity_poly.entity_id
_entity_poly.type
_entity_poly.pdbx_seq_one_letter_code
_entity_poly.pdbx_strand_id
1 'polypeptide(L)'
;MADDYRRQGFELERRIFELDIKCSSLRTEKQDDDYLQNASAILDKLKSYYRQGGESSNLSKVLQDYTQVILDITFYEENKLVDQEFPEDCSPFKIQQLLQDLTEPEVLAGRLAPTQEVQSMLGLELLECLYWRRGALLYMYCHTLHQRKQWIKKNKDTFLKEGVRYLMRMLQVRNSVKLNDGVVLHDTATASFLSEGIFSDTHLLTMMYIGEMCFWAVKYEDCSADTMDRKEDRLQFRDIGTQILNKYVLACEGPLQGQGWNTENAKEILSILQ
;
A
#
# COMPACT_ATOMS: atom_id res chain seq x y z
N MET A 1 4.12 -34.18 1.85
CA MET A 1 3.08 -33.88 2.86
C MET A 1 3.67 -33.69 4.26
N ALA A 2 4.05 -34.72 5.03
CA ALA A 2 4.59 -34.51 6.40
C ALA A 2 5.91 -33.71 6.46
N ASP A 3 6.79 -33.87 5.47
CA ASP A 3 8.05 -33.09 5.36
C ASP A 3 7.82 -31.64 4.90
N ASP A 4 6.77 -31.37 4.13
CA ASP A 4 6.45 -30.02 3.64
C ASP A 4 5.90 -29.14 4.77
N TYR A 5 5.02 -29.70 5.61
CA TYR A 5 4.50 -29.01 6.79
C TYR A 5 5.60 -28.66 7.80
N ARG A 6 6.60 -29.55 7.98
CA ARG A 6 7.76 -29.24 8.84
C ARG A 6 8.60 -28.10 8.26
N ARG A 7 8.90 -28.12 6.95
CA ARG A 7 9.68 -27.06 6.29
C ARG A 7 8.99 -25.70 6.34
N GLN A 8 7.68 -25.66 6.13
CA GLN A 8 6.85 -24.45 6.24
C GLN A 8 6.88 -23.86 7.66
N GLY A 9 6.80 -24.70 8.70
CA GLY A 9 6.91 -24.27 10.09
C GLY A 9 8.25 -23.61 10.40
N PHE A 10 9.36 -24.19 9.94
CA PHE A 10 10.71 -23.65 10.15
C PHE A 10 10.94 -22.29 9.45
N GLU A 11 10.36 -22.08 8.26
CA GLU A 11 10.51 -20.80 7.56
C GLU A 11 9.84 -19.66 8.32
N LEU A 12 8.60 -19.84 8.73
CA LEU A 12 7.83 -18.82 9.45
C LEU A 12 8.42 -18.55 10.84
N GLU A 13 8.92 -19.57 11.54
CA GLU A 13 9.65 -19.42 12.81
C GLU A 13 10.89 -18.53 12.63
N ARG A 14 11.70 -18.79 11.59
CA ARG A 14 12.88 -17.98 11.28
C ARG A 14 12.49 -16.52 11.02
N ARG A 15 11.42 -16.27 10.26
CA ARG A 15 10.94 -14.91 9.96
C ARG A 15 10.47 -14.16 11.21
N ILE A 16 9.76 -14.84 12.09
CA ILE A 16 9.31 -14.26 13.37
C ILE A 16 10.53 -13.90 14.23
N PHE A 17 11.55 -14.75 14.27
CA PHE A 17 12.78 -14.47 15.01
C PHE A 17 13.55 -13.26 14.43
N GLU A 18 13.65 -13.15 13.11
CA GLU A 18 14.26 -11.99 12.44
C GLU A 18 13.51 -10.68 12.79
N LEU A 19 12.18 -10.71 12.79
CA LEU A 19 11.35 -9.56 13.19
C LEU A 19 11.48 -9.23 14.68
N ASP A 20 11.61 -10.24 15.55
CA ASP A 20 11.79 -10.04 17.00
C ASP A 20 13.08 -9.30 17.31
N ILE A 21 14.18 -9.66 16.62
CA ILE A 21 15.46 -8.95 16.72
C ILE A 21 15.29 -7.50 16.23
N LYS A 22 14.68 -7.30 15.07
CA LYS A 22 14.47 -5.96 14.50
C LYS A 22 13.63 -5.08 15.44
N CYS A 23 12.50 -5.60 15.92
CA CYS A 23 11.60 -4.91 16.85
C CYS A 23 12.32 -4.56 18.15
N SER A 24 13.09 -5.50 18.72
CA SER A 24 13.87 -5.27 19.93
C SER A 24 14.90 -4.15 19.74
N SER A 25 15.62 -4.16 18.60
CA SER A 25 16.57 -3.09 18.26
C SER A 25 15.88 -1.72 18.20
N LEU A 26 14.75 -1.60 17.49
CA LEU A 26 14.02 -0.34 17.37
C LEU A 26 13.46 0.14 18.71
N ARG A 27 13.02 -0.77 19.58
CA ARG A 27 12.56 -0.43 20.93
C ARG A 27 13.69 0.10 21.83
N THR A 28 14.94 -0.30 21.59
CA THR A 28 16.07 0.31 22.32
C THR A 28 16.29 1.77 21.90
N GLU A 29 15.95 2.14 20.66
CA GLU A 29 15.98 3.53 20.19
C GLU A 29 14.82 4.35 20.76
N LYS A 30 13.61 3.77 20.84
CA LYS A 30 12.41 4.44 21.33
C LYS A 30 11.50 3.46 22.08
N GLN A 31 11.56 3.50 23.42
CA GLN A 31 10.89 2.51 24.29
C GLN A 31 9.37 2.71 24.40
N ASP A 32 8.92 3.96 24.27
CA ASP A 32 7.52 4.38 24.51
C ASP A 32 6.70 4.52 23.21
N ASP A 33 7.15 3.90 22.11
CA ASP A 33 6.41 3.93 20.85
C ASP A 33 5.30 2.87 20.84
N ASP A 34 4.04 3.31 20.77
CA ASP A 34 2.85 2.44 20.85
C ASP A 34 2.86 1.34 19.78
N TYR A 35 3.31 1.63 18.56
CA TYR A 35 3.38 0.65 17.47
C TYR A 35 4.43 -0.42 17.75
N LEU A 36 5.61 -0.03 18.22
CA LEU A 36 6.65 -0.99 18.59
C LEU A 36 6.25 -1.84 19.80
N GLN A 37 5.49 -1.28 20.75
CA GLN A 37 4.94 -2.03 21.88
C GLN A 37 3.89 -3.05 21.41
N ASN A 38 2.99 -2.66 20.51
CA ASN A 38 2.00 -3.56 19.93
C ASN A 38 2.66 -4.69 19.13
N ALA A 39 3.62 -4.35 18.27
CA ALA A 39 4.43 -5.32 17.52
C ALA A 39 5.10 -6.34 18.45
N SER A 40 5.75 -5.87 19.53
CA SER A 40 6.38 -6.74 20.53
C SER A 40 5.37 -7.68 21.20
N ALA A 41 4.18 -7.18 21.56
CA ALA A 41 3.15 -7.98 22.20
C ALA A 41 2.57 -9.06 21.27
N ILE A 42 2.43 -8.76 19.97
CA ILE A 42 2.01 -9.74 18.96
C ILE A 42 3.11 -10.78 18.71
N LEU A 43 4.37 -10.36 18.64
CA LEU A 43 5.52 -11.27 18.51
C LEU A 43 5.61 -12.28 19.67
N ASP A 44 5.34 -11.85 20.90
CA ASP A 44 5.30 -12.77 22.05
C ASP A 44 4.20 -13.84 21.91
N LYS A 45 3.03 -13.45 21.37
CA LYS A 45 1.95 -14.40 21.04
C LYS A 45 2.40 -15.37 19.94
N LEU A 46 3.00 -14.87 18.86
CA LEU A 46 3.51 -15.68 17.75
C LEU A 46 4.60 -16.66 18.20
N LYS A 47 5.50 -16.26 19.11
CA LYS A 47 6.52 -17.15 19.70
C LYS A 47 5.91 -18.24 20.59
N SER A 48 4.84 -17.91 21.33
CA SER A 48 4.15 -18.89 22.20
C SER A 48 3.50 -20.02 21.42
N TYR A 49 3.02 -19.73 20.20
CA TYR A 49 2.40 -20.69 19.29
C TYR A 49 3.34 -21.85 18.92
N TYR A 50 4.60 -21.56 18.59
CA TYR A 50 5.59 -22.59 18.26
C TYR A 50 6.02 -23.43 19.46
N ARG A 51 6.05 -22.83 20.67
CA ARG A 51 6.44 -23.55 21.89
C ARG A 51 5.41 -24.59 22.35
N GLN A 52 4.14 -24.41 21.99
CA GLN A 52 3.04 -25.25 22.48
C GLN A 52 2.66 -26.41 21.53
N GLY A 53 3.42 -26.66 20.46
CA GLY A 53 3.23 -27.85 19.63
C GLY A 53 2.02 -27.81 18.69
N GLY A 54 1.60 -26.62 18.24
CA GLY A 54 0.85 -26.43 16.99
C GLY A 54 -0.38 -27.32 16.76
N GLU A 55 -1.24 -27.55 17.76
CA GLU A 55 -2.53 -28.20 17.53
C GLU A 55 -3.47 -27.25 16.77
N SER A 56 -3.60 -27.45 15.45
CA SER A 56 -4.63 -26.86 14.57
C SER A 56 -4.76 -25.33 14.56
N SER A 57 -3.67 -24.57 14.68
CA SER A 57 -3.76 -23.13 14.43
C SER A 57 -4.09 -22.84 12.97
N ASN A 58 -5.00 -21.90 12.77
CA ASN A 58 -5.28 -21.37 11.45
C ASN A 58 -4.05 -20.60 10.92
N LEU A 59 -3.33 -21.16 9.94
CA LEU A 59 -2.18 -20.53 9.27
C LEU A 59 -2.50 -19.10 8.81
N SER A 60 -3.73 -18.85 8.35
CA SER A 60 -4.20 -17.49 8.01
C SER A 60 -4.08 -16.54 9.19
N LYS A 61 -4.51 -16.95 10.40
CA LYS A 61 -4.41 -16.08 11.58
C LYS A 61 -2.94 -15.79 11.94
N VAL A 62 -2.07 -16.78 11.86
CA VAL A 62 -0.63 -16.59 12.11
C VAL A 62 -0.02 -15.61 11.10
N LEU A 63 -0.36 -15.75 9.82
CA LEU A 63 0.10 -14.83 8.77
C LEU A 63 -0.47 -13.41 8.93
N GLN A 64 -1.72 -13.26 9.39
CA GLN A 64 -2.32 -11.97 9.68
C GLN A 64 -1.60 -11.28 10.85
N ASP A 65 -1.33 -12.00 11.93
CA ASP A 65 -0.60 -11.46 13.09
C ASP A 65 0.84 -11.10 12.70
N TYR A 66 1.50 -11.93 11.90
CA TYR A 66 2.81 -11.62 11.32
C TYR A 66 2.78 -10.35 10.46
N THR A 67 1.76 -10.19 9.61
CA THR A 67 1.57 -9.01 8.76
C THR A 67 1.38 -7.75 9.61
N GLN A 68 0.60 -7.84 10.70
CA GLN A 68 0.41 -6.71 11.61
C GLN A 68 1.73 -6.25 12.24
N VAL A 69 2.59 -7.18 12.66
CA VAL A 69 3.92 -6.84 13.18
C VAL A 69 4.75 -6.10 12.15
N ILE A 70 4.74 -6.54 10.89
CA ILE A 70 5.43 -5.83 9.80
C ILE A 70 4.86 -4.42 9.64
N LEU A 71 3.54 -4.27 9.58
CA LEU A 71 2.89 -2.97 9.42
C LEU A 71 3.25 -2.00 10.55
N ASP A 72 3.25 -2.46 11.81
CA ASP A 72 3.58 -1.62 12.97
C ASP A 72 5.06 -1.18 12.95
N ILE A 73 5.98 -2.11 12.65
CA ILE A 73 7.42 -1.80 12.56
C ILE A 73 7.69 -0.82 11.42
N THR A 74 7.14 -1.07 10.23
CA THR A 74 7.36 -0.19 9.09
C THR A 74 6.63 1.14 9.26
N PHE A 75 5.53 1.21 10.01
CA PHE A 75 4.89 2.47 10.41
C PHE A 75 5.82 3.38 11.18
N TYR A 76 6.48 2.83 12.20
CA TYR A 76 7.48 3.58 12.94
C TYR A 76 8.63 4.08 12.04
N GLU A 77 9.19 3.20 11.20
CA GLU A 77 10.33 3.53 10.36
C GLU A 77 9.99 4.53 9.23
N GLU A 78 8.80 4.42 8.64
CA GLU A 78 8.31 5.36 7.63
C GLU A 78 8.10 6.76 8.20
N ASN A 79 7.50 6.87 9.40
CA ASN A 79 7.32 8.17 10.05
C ASN A 79 8.67 8.84 10.34
N LYS A 80 9.68 8.06 10.75
CA LYS A 80 11.04 8.58 10.93
C LYS A 80 11.61 9.18 9.64
N LEU A 81 11.34 8.58 8.47
CA LEU A 81 11.75 9.14 7.19
C LEU A 81 11.00 10.43 6.85
N VAL A 82 9.69 10.46 7.12
CA VAL A 82 8.84 11.64 6.89
C VAL A 82 9.29 12.81 7.78
N ASP A 83 9.50 12.56 9.07
CA ASP A 83 9.97 13.56 10.04
C ASP A 83 11.34 14.13 9.69
N GLN A 84 12.17 13.35 9.00
CA GLN A 84 13.50 13.74 8.53
C GLN A 84 13.48 14.31 7.10
N GLU A 85 12.31 14.48 6.49
CA GLU A 85 12.12 14.97 5.13
C GLU A 85 12.89 14.15 4.07
N PHE A 86 12.95 12.83 4.24
CA PHE A 86 13.62 11.90 3.32
C PHE A 86 15.07 12.29 2.97
N PRO A 87 16.02 12.16 3.92
CA PRO A 87 17.42 12.51 3.72
C PRO A 87 18.05 11.76 2.52
N GLU A 88 18.74 12.49 1.64
CA GLU A 88 19.15 12.02 0.31
C GLU A 88 20.16 10.85 0.34
N ASP A 89 20.98 10.78 1.38
CA ASP A 89 22.06 9.81 1.54
C ASP A 89 21.58 8.40 1.85
N CYS A 90 20.47 8.27 2.58
CA CYS A 90 19.96 6.97 3.04
C CYS A 90 18.54 6.63 2.56
N SER A 91 17.72 7.61 2.18
CA SER A 91 16.32 7.37 1.80
C SER A 91 16.12 6.37 0.68
N PRO A 92 16.88 6.37 -0.44
CA PRO A 92 16.69 5.40 -1.50
C PRO A 92 16.82 3.95 -1.02
N PHE A 93 17.84 3.67 -0.22
CA PHE A 93 18.08 2.33 0.34
C PHE A 93 17.00 1.98 1.37
N LYS A 94 16.65 2.92 2.26
CA LYS A 94 15.67 2.66 3.31
C LYS A 94 14.27 2.41 2.74
N ILE A 95 13.87 3.15 1.72
CA ILE A 95 12.61 2.93 1.01
C ILE A 95 12.58 1.56 0.36
N GLN A 96 13.66 1.14 -0.30
CA GLN A 96 13.74 -0.21 -0.88
C GLN A 96 13.61 -1.31 0.19
N GLN A 97 14.26 -1.13 1.33
CA GLN A 97 14.12 -2.06 2.47
C GLN A 97 12.67 -2.12 2.97
N LEU A 98 12.03 -0.97 3.18
CA LEU A 98 10.64 -0.89 3.65
C LEU A 98 9.66 -1.52 2.64
N LEU A 99 9.86 -1.28 1.35
CA LEU A 99 9.05 -1.91 0.29
C LEU A 99 9.22 -3.44 0.27
N GLN A 100 10.44 -3.94 0.52
CA GLN A 100 10.69 -5.38 0.63
C GLN A 100 9.98 -5.95 1.86
N ASP A 101 10.10 -5.30 3.02
CA ASP A 101 9.44 -5.71 4.26
C ASP A 101 7.91 -5.71 4.07
N LEU A 102 7.32 -4.68 3.47
CA LEU A 102 5.88 -4.60 3.16
C LEU A 102 5.42 -5.59 2.08
N THR A 103 6.32 -6.13 1.26
CA THR A 103 5.99 -7.14 0.25
C THR A 103 6.13 -8.56 0.81
N GLU A 104 6.92 -8.73 1.87
CA GLU A 104 7.22 -10.02 2.49
C GLU A 104 5.97 -10.83 2.82
N PRO A 105 4.92 -10.28 3.48
CA PRO A 105 3.75 -11.07 3.87
C PRO A 105 3.04 -11.76 2.71
N GLU A 106 2.93 -11.08 1.56
CA GLU A 106 2.32 -11.66 0.36
C GLU A 106 3.17 -12.80 -0.19
N VAL A 107 4.50 -12.60 -0.22
CA VAL A 107 5.44 -13.61 -0.69
C VAL A 107 5.43 -14.83 0.23
N LEU A 108 5.40 -14.60 1.55
CA LEU A 108 5.35 -15.67 2.54
C LEU A 108 4.03 -16.43 2.47
N ALA A 109 2.89 -15.74 2.35
CA ALA A 109 1.59 -16.37 2.15
C ALA A 109 1.56 -17.24 0.88
N GLY A 110 2.09 -16.73 -0.24
CA GLY A 110 2.19 -17.48 -1.49
C GLY A 110 3.11 -18.71 -1.42
N ARG A 111 4.16 -18.67 -0.60
CA ARG A 111 5.06 -19.84 -0.37
C ARG A 111 4.45 -20.87 0.58
N LEU A 112 3.79 -20.45 1.65
CA LEU A 112 3.23 -21.34 2.66
C LEU A 112 1.89 -21.95 2.26
N ALA A 113 1.11 -21.24 1.43
CA ALA A 113 -0.20 -21.69 0.95
C ALA A 113 -0.36 -21.47 -0.57
N PRO A 114 0.44 -22.17 -1.42
CA PRO A 114 0.47 -21.91 -2.87
C PRO A 114 -0.84 -22.23 -3.60
N THR A 115 -1.75 -22.99 -2.97
CA THR A 115 -3.06 -23.33 -3.53
C THR A 115 -4.17 -22.36 -3.09
N GLN A 116 -3.87 -21.41 -2.21
CA GLN A 116 -4.82 -20.42 -1.71
C GLN A 116 -4.47 -19.03 -2.24
N GLU A 117 -5.47 -18.19 -2.47
CA GLU A 117 -5.24 -16.81 -2.83
C GLU A 117 -4.64 -16.06 -1.64
N VAL A 118 -3.68 -15.17 -1.89
CA VAL A 118 -3.08 -14.34 -0.83
C VAL A 118 -4.15 -13.55 -0.06
N GLN A 119 -5.18 -13.09 -0.77
CA GLN A 119 -6.32 -12.41 -0.17
C GLN A 119 -7.11 -13.29 0.80
N SER A 120 -7.27 -14.58 0.55
CA SER A 120 -7.96 -15.48 1.49
C SER A 120 -7.13 -15.76 2.74
N MET A 121 -5.80 -15.64 2.64
CA MET A 121 -4.88 -15.83 3.77
C MET A 121 -4.76 -14.56 4.63
N LEU A 122 -4.54 -13.40 4.02
CA LEU A 122 -4.31 -12.14 4.73
C LEU A 122 -5.61 -11.39 5.05
N GLY A 123 -6.69 -11.65 4.31
CA GLY A 123 -7.91 -10.85 4.38
C GLY A 123 -7.80 -9.53 3.61
N LEU A 124 -8.95 -8.92 3.35
CA LEU A 124 -9.07 -7.70 2.54
C LEU A 124 -8.37 -6.50 3.21
N GLU A 125 -8.58 -6.31 4.51
CA GLU A 125 -8.10 -5.12 5.23
C GLU A 125 -6.57 -5.04 5.26
N LEU A 126 -5.90 -6.14 5.59
CA LEU A 126 -4.45 -6.18 5.63
C LEU A 126 -3.84 -6.08 4.24
N LEU A 127 -4.41 -6.75 3.23
CA LEU A 127 -3.91 -6.67 1.86
C LEU A 127 -4.05 -5.26 1.28
N GLU A 128 -5.20 -4.63 1.50
CA GLU A 128 -5.44 -3.23 1.14
C GLU A 128 -4.46 -2.29 1.85
N CYS A 129 -4.23 -2.51 3.15
CA CYS A 129 -3.26 -1.74 3.93
C CYS A 129 -1.84 -1.89 3.38
N LEU A 130 -1.38 -3.11 3.04
CA LEU A 130 -0.05 -3.31 2.46
C LEU A 130 0.12 -2.56 1.14
N TYR A 131 -0.87 -2.59 0.25
CA TYR A 131 -0.83 -1.84 -1.00
C TYR A 131 -0.87 -0.33 -0.78
N TRP A 132 -1.75 0.13 0.12
CA TRP A 132 -1.82 1.53 0.53
C TRP A 132 -0.47 2.03 1.04
N ARG A 133 0.12 1.32 2.01
CA ARG A 133 1.38 1.72 2.67
C ARG A 133 2.54 1.81 1.69
N ARG A 134 2.70 0.84 0.79
CA ARG A 134 3.71 0.89 -0.29
C ARG A 134 3.51 2.08 -1.22
N GLY A 135 2.27 2.31 -1.64
CA GLY A 135 1.90 3.43 -2.51
C GLY A 135 2.11 4.79 -1.85
N ALA A 136 1.65 4.93 -0.61
CA ALA A 136 1.76 6.14 0.20
C ALA A 136 3.22 6.48 0.52
N LEU A 137 4.06 5.50 0.88
CA LEU A 137 5.49 5.72 1.10
C LEU A 137 6.17 6.31 -0.16
N LEU A 138 5.87 5.74 -1.33
CA LEU A 138 6.41 6.23 -2.60
C LEU A 138 5.83 7.60 -2.98
N TYR A 139 4.55 7.83 -2.72
CA TYR A 139 3.92 9.13 -2.88
C TYR A 139 4.63 10.18 -2.02
N MET A 140 4.79 9.94 -0.72
CA MET A 140 5.41 10.88 0.22
C MET A 140 6.84 11.22 -0.20
N TYR A 141 7.62 10.21 -0.59
CA TYR A 141 8.98 10.43 -1.09
C TYR A 141 9.01 11.27 -2.37
N CYS A 142 8.14 10.96 -3.33
CA CYS A 142 8.02 11.75 -4.55
C CYS A 142 7.52 13.16 -4.26
N HIS A 143 6.57 13.33 -3.33
CA HIS A 143 6.02 14.60 -2.91
C HIS A 143 7.08 15.50 -2.27
N THR A 144 7.97 14.97 -1.42
CA THR A 144 9.08 15.76 -0.86
C THR A 144 10.06 16.23 -1.94
N LEU A 145 10.26 15.42 -2.99
CA LEU A 145 11.29 15.69 -4.01
C LEU A 145 10.76 16.22 -5.36
N HIS A 146 9.44 16.39 -5.52
CA HIS A 146 8.81 16.65 -6.82
C HIS A 146 9.30 17.94 -7.50
N GLN A 147 9.75 18.93 -6.73
CA GLN A 147 10.27 20.19 -7.26
C GLN A 147 11.61 20.00 -8.01
N ARG A 148 12.32 18.89 -7.76
CA ARG A 148 13.62 18.58 -8.35
C ARG A 148 13.44 17.85 -9.68
N LYS A 149 13.24 18.61 -10.76
CA LYS A 149 13.00 18.10 -12.12
C LYS A 149 13.92 16.95 -12.55
N GLN A 150 15.24 17.08 -12.33
CA GLN A 150 16.19 16.03 -12.72
C GLN A 150 16.02 14.73 -11.93
N TRP A 151 15.64 14.84 -10.65
CA TRP A 151 15.40 13.68 -9.80
C TRP A 151 14.16 12.91 -10.26
N ILE A 152 13.05 13.61 -10.53
CA ILE A 152 11.81 12.95 -11.02
C ILE A 152 12.07 12.24 -12.35
N LYS A 153 12.81 12.86 -13.28
CA LYS A 153 13.17 12.23 -14.55
C LYS A 153 13.95 10.93 -14.37
N LYS A 154 14.93 10.90 -13.47
CA LYS A 154 15.75 9.71 -13.20
C LYS A 154 14.95 8.59 -12.52
N ASN A 155 13.93 8.95 -11.74
CA ASN A 155 13.25 8.02 -10.85
C ASN A 155 11.78 7.72 -11.23
N LYS A 156 11.27 8.27 -12.35
CA LYS A 156 9.90 8.08 -12.84
C LYS A 156 9.52 6.59 -12.94
N ASP A 157 10.38 5.78 -13.53
CA ASP A 157 10.10 4.35 -13.73
C ASP A 157 10.24 3.51 -12.44
N THR A 158 10.98 4.00 -11.45
CA THR A 158 11.26 3.26 -10.21
C THR A 158 10.26 3.57 -9.11
N PHE A 159 9.92 4.85 -8.90
CA PHE A 159 9.11 5.28 -7.75
C PHE A 159 7.71 5.75 -8.15
N LEU A 160 7.57 6.56 -9.23
CA LEU A 160 6.24 7.02 -9.66
C LEU A 160 5.41 5.87 -10.24
N LYS A 161 6.01 5.09 -11.14
CA LYS A 161 5.36 3.95 -11.79
C LYS A 161 4.91 2.89 -10.76
N GLU A 162 5.79 2.52 -9.85
CA GLU A 162 5.48 1.51 -8.83
C GLU A 162 4.50 2.05 -7.78
N GLY A 163 4.60 3.32 -7.38
CA GLY A 163 3.65 3.93 -6.46
C GLY A 163 2.23 3.93 -7.03
N VAL A 164 2.07 4.35 -8.30
CA VAL A 164 0.78 4.29 -8.99
C VAL A 164 0.26 2.84 -9.07
N ARG A 165 1.12 1.86 -9.37
CA ARG A 165 0.72 0.44 -9.40
C ARG A 165 0.22 -0.06 -8.05
N TYR A 166 0.91 0.26 -6.96
CA TYR A 166 0.47 -0.15 -5.62
C TYR A 166 -0.85 0.50 -5.24
N LEU A 167 -1.01 1.80 -5.49
CA LEU A 167 -2.25 2.51 -5.22
C LEU A 167 -3.42 2.00 -6.07
N MET A 168 -3.18 1.68 -7.35
CA MET A 168 -4.18 1.04 -8.20
C MET A 168 -4.56 -0.35 -7.69
N ARG A 169 -3.60 -1.16 -7.23
CA ARG A 169 -3.88 -2.46 -6.61
C ARG A 169 -4.69 -2.31 -5.33
N MET A 170 -4.40 -1.30 -4.51
CA MET A 170 -5.17 -0.98 -3.30
C MET A 170 -6.65 -0.78 -3.64
N LEU A 171 -6.96 0.04 -4.65
CA LEU A 171 -8.34 0.28 -5.11
C LEU A 171 -9.03 -0.97 -5.70
N GLN A 172 -8.27 -2.03 -6.02
CA GLN A 172 -8.77 -3.26 -6.64
C GLN A 172 -8.88 -4.44 -5.66
N VAL A 173 -8.43 -4.30 -4.41
CA VAL A 173 -8.52 -5.39 -3.41
C VAL A 173 -9.99 -5.74 -3.14
N ARG A 174 -10.86 -4.74 -3.10
CA ARG A 174 -12.31 -4.94 -2.93
C ARG A 174 -13.00 -4.88 -4.29
N ASN A 175 -13.85 -5.87 -4.56
CA ASN A 175 -14.73 -5.84 -5.72
C ASN A 175 -15.82 -4.78 -5.52
N SER A 176 -16.15 -4.04 -6.58
CA SER A 176 -17.33 -3.17 -6.55
C SER A 176 -18.59 -3.98 -6.32
N VAL A 177 -19.53 -3.40 -5.55
CA VAL A 177 -20.80 -4.08 -5.24
C VAL A 177 -21.73 -3.93 -6.44
N LYS A 178 -22.10 -5.05 -7.07
CA LYS A 178 -23.19 -5.07 -8.04
C LYS A 178 -24.50 -4.86 -7.28
N LEU A 179 -25.08 -3.67 -7.43
CA LEU A 179 -26.40 -3.37 -6.88
C LEU A 179 -27.43 -4.15 -7.70
N ASN A 180 -27.95 -5.26 -7.15
CA ASN A 180 -29.04 -6.01 -7.78
C ASN A 180 -30.38 -5.28 -7.55
N ASP A 181 -31.30 -5.36 -8.51
CA ASP A 181 -32.63 -4.72 -8.49
C ASP A 181 -33.53 -5.10 -7.29
N GLY A 182 -33.14 -6.09 -6.49
CA GLY A 182 -33.87 -6.56 -5.30
C GLY A 182 -33.38 -6.02 -3.96
N VAL A 183 -32.31 -5.22 -3.91
CA VAL A 183 -31.78 -4.66 -2.65
C VAL A 183 -32.34 -3.26 -2.43
N VAL A 184 -33.15 -3.09 -1.39
CA VAL A 184 -33.63 -1.76 -0.97
C VAL A 184 -32.48 -1.02 -0.30
N LEU A 185 -31.87 -0.08 -1.02
CA LEU A 185 -30.85 0.80 -0.49
C LEU A 185 -31.54 2.05 0.06
N HIS A 186 -31.51 2.21 1.38
CA HIS A 186 -32.11 3.37 2.04
C HIS A 186 -31.30 4.66 1.83
N ASP A 187 -30.00 4.53 1.52
CA ASP A 187 -29.14 5.65 1.16
C ASP A 187 -28.52 5.42 -0.23
N THR A 188 -28.99 6.23 -1.19
CA THR A 188 -28.52 6.21 -2.57
C THR A 188 -27.08 6.72 -2.70
N ALA A 189 -26.60 7.55 -1.77
CA ALA A 189 -25.22 8.02 -1.79
C ALA A 189 -24.24 6.90 -1.44
N THR A 190 -24.47 6.20 -0.33
CA THR A 190 -23.68 5.01 0.05
C THR A 190 -23.72 3.93 -1.03
N ALA A 191 -24.88 3.67 -1.64
CA ALA A 191 -25.02 2.76 -2.76
C ALA A 191 -24.09 3.13 -3.94
N SER A 192 -24.08 4.40 -4.32
CA SER A 192 -23.23 4.92 -5.39
C SER A 192 -21.74 4.75 -5.08
N PHE A 193 -21.30 4.94 -3.83
CA PHE A 193 -19.90 4.72 -3.46
C PHE A 193 -19.50 3.25 -3.58
N LEU A 194 -20.34 2.35 -3.10
CA LEU A 194 -20.07 0.91 -3.15
C LEU A 194 -20.04 0.37 -4.58
N SER A 195 -20.89 0.89 -5.48
CA SER A 195 -20.83 0.55 -6.91
C SER A 195 -19.59 1.12 -7.59
N GLU A 196 -19.13 2.29 -7.15
CA GLU A 196 -17.88 2.89 -7.58
C GLU A 196 -16.65 2.30 -6.86
N GLY A 197 -16.80 1.38 -5.92
CA GLY A 197 -15.67 0.80 -5.19
C GLY A 197 -14.95 1.78 -4.27
N ILE A 198 -15.65 2.77 -3.73
CA ILE A 198 -15.16 3.71 -2.70
C ILE A 198 -15.68 3.22 -1.36
N PHE A 199 -14.78 2.77 -0.48
CA PHE A 199 -15.16 2.15 0.81
C PHE A 199 -14.67 2.91 2.04
N SER A 200 -13.79 3.90 1.88
CA SER A 200 -13.23 4.69 2.99
C SER A 200 -12.59 5.97 2.49
N ASP A 201 -12.30 6.90 3.42
CA ASP A 201 -11.52 8.12 3.14
C ASP A 201 -10.16 7.80 2.52
N THR A 202 -9.54 6.69 2.91
CA THR A 202 -8.28 6.21 2.30
C THR A 202 -8.44 5.96 0.81
N HIS A 203 -9.60 5.50 0.30
CA HIS A 203 -9.81 5.33 -1.14
C HIS A 203 -9.79 6.68 -1.86
N LEU A 204 -10.39 7.73 -1.29
CA LEU A 204 -10.39 9.07 -1.87
C LEU A 204 -8.98 9.67 -1.86
N LEU A 205 -8.25 9.50 -0.76
CA LEU A 205 -6.86 9.93 -0.65
C LEU A 205 -5.96 9.19 -1.66
N THR A 206 -6.17 7.88 -1.84
CA THR A 206 -5.53 7.07 -2.89
C THR A 206 -5.78 7.63 -4.28
N MET A 207 -7.01 8.03 -4.60
CA MET A 207 -7.33 8.62 -5.89
C MET A 207 -6.55 9.93 -6.12
N MET A 208 -6.48 10.78 -5.10
CA MET A 208 -5.71 12.02 -5.18
C MET A 208 -4.20 11.76 -5.38
N TYR A 209 -3.63 10.85 -4.60
CA TYR A 209 -2.21 10.48 -4.71
C TYR A 209 -1.87 9.91 -6.09
N ILE A 210 -2.72 9.04 -6.66
CA ILE A 210 -2.55 8.55 -8.04
C ILE A 210 -2.53 9.72 -9.02
N GLY A 211 -3.47 10.64 -8.90
CA GLY A 211 -3.58 11.81 -9.76
C GLY A 211 -2.32 12.69 -9.75
N GLU A 212 -1.81 13.01 -8.56
CA GLU A 212 -0.59 13.80 -8.40
C GLU A 212 0.66 13.09 -8.94
N MET A 213 0.82 11.80 -8.67
CA MET A 213 1.95 11.04 -9.20
C MET A 213 1.90 10.95 -10.73
N CYS A 214 0.72 10.76 -11.30
CA CYS A 214 0.50 10.80 -12.75
C CYS A 214 0.82 12.18 -13.33
N PHE A 215 0.39 13.24 -12.65
CA PHE A 215 0.71 14.61 -13.03
C PHE A 215 2.21 14.88 -13.04
N TRP A 216 2.93 14.52 -11.98
CA TRP A 216 4.39 14.68 -11.94
C TRP A 216 5.06 13.87 -13.06
N ALA A 217 4.59 12.66 -13.33
CA ALA A 217 5.09 11.83 -14.40
C ALA A 217 4.90 12.47 -15.80
N VAL A 218 3.77 13.14 -16.05
CA VAL A 218 3.46 13.83 -17.31
C VAL A 218 4.17 15.18 -17.42
N LYS A 219 4.15 16.00 -16.36
CA LYS A 219 4.76 17.33 -16.32
C LYS A 219 6.25 17.32 -16.65
N TYR A 220 6.95 16.26 -16.28
CA TYR A 220 8.38 16.10 -16.49
C TYR A 220 8.74 15.09 -17.59
N GLU A 221 7.77 14.62 -18.38
CA GLU A 221 8.02 13.80 -19.56
C GLU A 221 8.71 14.63 -20.64
N ASP A 222 9.79 14.09 -21.22
CA ASP A 222 10.48 14.75 -22.32
C ASP A 222 9.68 14.58 -23.63
N CYS A 223 9.37 15.68 -24.31
CA CYS A 223 8.81 15.67 -25.68
C CYS A 223 9.81 15.18 -26.75
N SER A 224 10.77 14.31 -26.40
CA SER A 224 11.70 13.73 -27.36
C SER A 224 11.07 12.51 -28.01
N ALA A 225 10.74 12.65 -29.29
CA ALA A 225 10.01 11.72 -30.14
C ALA A 225 10.73 10.39 -30.48
N ASP A 226 11.54 9.83 -29.57
CA ASP A 226 12.50 8.76 -29.93
C ASP A 226 12.46 7.52 -29.03
N THR A 227 11.26 7.08 -28.64
CA THR A 227 11.07 5.74 -28.04
C THR A 227 9.81 5.08 -28.56
N MET A 228 9.79 4.76 -29.86
CA MET A 228 8.73 3.93 -30.47
C MET A 228 8.79 2.45 -30.04
N ASP A 229 9.77 2.02 -29.25
CA ASP A 229 10.10 0.58 -29.09
C ASP A 229 9.86 -0.03 -27.70
N ARG A 230 9.08 0.62 -26.81
CA ARG A 230 8.71 0.05 -25.49
C ARG A 230 7.27 0.35 -25.06
N LYS A 231 6.30 0.03 -25.91
CA LYS A 231 4.88 0.36 -25.66
C LYS A 231 4.16 -0.56 -24.66
N GLU A 232 4.63 -1.80 -24.45
CA GLU A 232 3.84 -2.78 -23.67
C GLU A 232 3.88 -2.62 -22.15
N ASP A 233 4.88 -1.92 -21.59
CA ASP A 233 5.03 -1.77 -20.13
C ASP A 233 5.06 -0.31 -19.65
N ARG A 234 4.64 0.64 -20.51
CA ARG A 234 4.47 2.06 -20.10
C ARG A 234 3.05 2.26 -19.55
N LEU A 235 2.96 2.55 -18.26
CA LEU A 235 1.73 3.09 -17.67
C LEU A 235 1.31 4.33 -18.44
N GLN A 236 0.04 4.37 -18.83
CA GLN A 236 -0.56 5.54 -19.45
C GLN A 236 -0.91 6.56 -18.35
N PHE A 237 0.11 7.23 -17.80
CA PHE A 237 -0.07 8.16 -16.67
C PHE A 237 -1.15 9.21 -16.94
N ARG A 238 -1.23 9.73 -18.17
CA ARG A 238 -2.25 10.71 -18.57
C ARG A 238 -3.67 10.14 -18.42
N ASP A 239 -3.91 8.95 -18.97
CA ASP A 239 -5.23 8.31 -18.95
C ASP A 239 -5.62 7.90 -17.53
N ILE A 240 -4.69 7.27 -16.81
CA ILE A 240 -4.89 6.81 -15.43
C ILE A 240 -5.21 8.02 -14.52
N GLY A 241 -4.37 9.06 -14.58
CA GLY A 241 -4.56 10.27 -13.78
C GLY A 241 -5.88 10.96 -14.08
N THR A 242 -6.24 11.08 -15.37
CA THR A 242 -7.51 11.69 -15.79
C THR A 242 -8.71 10.89 -15.30
N GLN A 243 -8.70 9.57 -15.49
CA GLN A 243 -9.80 8.69 -15.09
C GLN A 243 -10.01 8.75 -13.57
N ILE A 244 -8.93 8.63 -12.80
CA ILE A 244 -9.00 8.57 -11.33
C ILE A 244 -9.39 9.91 -10.73
N LEU A 245 -8.85 11.03 -11.23
CA LEU A 245 -9.20 12.36 -10.71
C LEU A 245 -10.62 12.77 -11.07
N ASN A 246 -11.13 12.41 -12.25
CA ASN A 246 -12.54 12.63 -12.56
C ASN A 246 -13.44 11.89 -11.57
N LYS A 247 -13.10 10.64 -11.23
CA LYS A 247 -13.84 9.86 -10.23
C LYS A 247 -13.79 10.50 -8.84
N TYR A 248 -12.62 10.98 -8.41
CA TYR A 248 -12.45 11.72 -7.17
C TYR A 248 -13.34 12.98 -7.13
N VAL A 249 -13.27 13.83 -8.16
CA VAL A 249 -14.06 15.07 -8.23
C VAL A 249 -15.57 14.76 -8.21
N LEU A 250 -16.03 13.76 -8.97
CA LEU A 250 -17.43 13.35 -8.96
C LEU A 250 -17.90 12.87 -7.58
N ALA A 251 -17.06 12.13 -6.85
CA ALA A 251 -17.38 11.68 -5.50
C ALA A 251 -17.42 12.86 -4.50
N CYS A 252 -16.41 13.75 -4.56
CA CYS A 252 -16.25 14.86 -3.62
C CYS A 252 -17.28 15.99 -3.83
N GLU A 253 -17.61 16.33 -5.08
CA GLU A 253 -18.59 17.38 -5.38
C GLU A 253 -20.02 16.86 -5.49
N GLY A 254 -20.18 15.55 -5.59
CA GLY A 254 -21.47 14.87 -5.55
C GLY A 254 -21.81 14.43 -4.13
N PRO A 255 -21.84 13.12 -3.82
CA PRO A 255 -22.42 12.67 -2.57
C PRO A 255 -21.59 13.02 -1.30
N LEU A 256 -20.34 13.48 -1.41
CA LEU A 256 -19.55 14.00 -0.28
C LEU A 256 -19.49 15.53 -0.20
N GLN A 257 -20.35 16.25 -0.94
CA GLN A 257 -20.31 17.70 -0.93
C GLN A 257 -20.45 18.25 0.50
N GLY A 258 -19.53 19.12 0.89
CA GLY A 258 -19.51 19.72 2.24
C GLY A 258 -18.86 18.86 3.33
N GLN A 259 -18.32 17.69 3.01
CA GLN A 259 -17.63 16.80 3.97
C GLN A 259 -16.11 17.11 4.12
N GLY A 260 -15.68 18.32 3.76
CA GLY A 260 -14.29 18.77 3.96
C GLY A 260 -13.28 18.36 2.89
N TRP A 261 -13.70 17.67 1.83
CA TRP A 261 -12.82 17.33 0.70
C TRP A 261 -12.60 18.51 -0.25
N ASN A 262 -11.35 18.78 -0.63
CA ASN A 262 -10.97 19.82 -1.58
C ASN A 262 -10.73 19.22 -2.99
N THR A 263 -11.35 19.82 -4.01
CA THR A 263 -11.24 19.41 -5.42
C THR A 263 -10.48 20.40 -6.32
N GLU A 264 -10.03 21.53 -5.79
CA GLU A 264 -9.32 22.59 -6.54
C GLU A 264 -8.05 22.04 -7.18
N ASN A 265 -7.15 21.44 -6.39
CA ASN A 265 -5.90 20.85 -6.90
C ASN A 265 -6.19 19.73 -7.94
N ALA A 266 -7.19 18.87 -7.68
CA ALA A 266 -7.58 17.82 -8.62
C ALA A 266 -8.04 18.41 -9.98
N LYS A 267 -8.81 19.50 -9.96
CA LYS A 267 -9.27 20.20 -11.17
C LYS A 267 -8.12 20.89 -11.91
N GLU A 268 -7.19 21.50 -11.18
CA GLU A 268 -5.98 22.09 -11.76
C GLU A 268 -5.15 21.04 -12.48
N ILE A 269 -4.92 19.90 -11.85
CA ILE A 269 -4.21 18.78 -12.47
C ILE A 269 -4.95 18.28 -13.71
N LEU A 270 -6.27 18.08 -13.62
CA LEU A 270 -7.09 17.63 -14.75
C LEU A 270 -6.97 18.56 -15.97
N SER A 271 -6.88 19.87 -15.76
CA SER A 271 -6.70 20.84 -16.85
C SER A 271 -5.40 20.68 -17.64
N ILE A 272 -4.40 19.98 -17.07
CA ILE A 272 -3.10 19.70 -17.69
C ILE A 272 -3.08 18.29 -18.31
N LEU A 273 -3.83 17.35 -17.71
CA LEU A 273 -3.91 15.96 -18.18
C LEU A 273 -4.90 15.77 -19.34
N GLN A 274 -5.92 16.62 -19.47
CA GLN A 274 -6.84 16.66 -20.61
C GLN A 274 -6.24 17.44 -21.79
#